data_AF-A0A229H5H3-F1
#
_entry.id   AF-A0A229H5H3-F1
#
_cell.length_a   1.000
_cell.length_b   1.000
_cell.length_c   1.000
_cell.angle_alpha   90.00
_cell.angle_beta   90.00
_cell.angle_gamma   90.00
#
_symmetry.space_group_name_H-M   'P 1'
#
loop_
_entity.id
_entity.type
_entity.pdbx_description
1 polymer ?
#
loop_
_entity_poly.entity_id
_entity_poly.type
_entity_poly.pdbx_seq_one_letter_code
_entity_poly.pdbx_strand_id
1 'polypeptide(L)'
;MQIAFLVAPEGTEQVELTDPWQAVLNAGGTPRLVSTRPGRVQAFHHLDKADTFAVDRALTDTTVDEYDGLVLPGGVANPDYLRLNARAVAFAKGFFDAGKPVAAICHAPWTLVEADVVRGRTLTSWPSLRTDIRNAGGTWVDEQVQICESGPNTLITSRKPDDLKAFCEAFLDVFAGLGKKGASR
;
A
#
# COMPACT_ATOMS: atom_id res chain seq x y z
N MET A 1 2.21 10.61 -13.01
CA MET A 1 1.87 9.48 -12.13
C MET A 1 1.72 9.99 -10.70
N GLN A 2 0.50 10.16 -10.22
CA GLN A 2 0.20 10.61 -8.85
C GLN A 2 -0.14 9.40 -7.98
N ILE A 3 0.65 9.11 -6.94
CA ILE A 3 0.54 7.87 -6.16
C ILE A 3 0.11 8.19 -4.73
N ALA A 4 -0.97 7.57 -4.26
CA ALA A 4 -1.40 7.69 -2.88
C ALA A 4 -0.54 6.78 -1.99
N PHE A 5 -0.08 7.30 -0.86
CA PHE A 5 0.49 6.55 0.25
C PHE A 5 -0.47 6.65 1.42
N LEU A 6 -1.19 5.57 1.72
CA LEU A 6 -2.15 5.58 2.84
C LEU A 6 -1.49 5.07 4.12
N VAL A 7 -1.48 5.92 5.15
CA VAL A 7 -0.96 5.59 6.48
C VAL A 7 -1.87 6.10 7.59
N ALA A 8 -1.88 5.41 8.73
CA ALA A 8 -2.48 5.88 9.96
C ALA A 8 -1.69 7.11 10.50
N PRO A 9 -2.26 7.87 11.46
CA PRO A 9 -1.57 9.00 12.06
C PRO A 9 -0.28 8.63 12.82
N GLU A 10 -0.10 7.36 13.14
CA GLU A 10 1.11 6.83 13.76
C GLU A 10 1.30 5.35 13.43
N GLY A 11 2.54 4.86 13.58
CA GLY A 11 2.85 3.43 13.58
C GLY A 11 3.38 2.89 12.26
N THR A 12 3.54 3.73 11.24
CA THR A 12 4.14 3.30 9.96
C THR A 12 5.63 3.06 10.17
N GLU A 13 6.13 1.94 9.64
CA GLU A 13 7.57 1.69 9.60
C GLU A 13 8.19 2.68 8.61
N GLN A 14 9.16 3.48 9.06
CA GLN A 14 9.64 4.66 8.32
C GLN A 14 10.22 4.25 6.95
N VAL A 15 11.06 3.22 6.92
CA VAL A 15 11.74 2.79 5.68
C VAL A 15 10.74 2.26 4.64
N GLU A 16 9.63 1.66 5.10
CA GLU A 16 8.55 1.19 4.22
C GLU A 16 7.69 2.34 3.66
N LEU A 17 7.81 3.55 4.21
CA LEU A 17 7.24 4.78 3.65
C LEU A 17 8.27 5.51 2.77
N THR A 18 9.47 5.77 3.30
CA THR A 18 10.45 6.68 2.67
C THR A 18 11.10 6.11 1.43
N ASP A 19 11.40 4.80 1.41
CA ASP A 19 12.09 4.21 0.25
C ASP A 19 11.16 4.12 -0.96
N PRO A 20 9.91 3.62 -0.85
CA PRO A 20 8.98 3.67 -1.97
C PRO A 20 8.62 5.11 -2.36
N TRP A 21 8.55 6.04 -1.41
CA TRP A 21 8.35 7.47 -1.69
C TRP A 21 9.46 8.04 -2.58
N GLN A 22 10.73 7.81 -2.20
CA GLN A 22 11.87 8.28 -2.97
C GLN A 22 11.95 7.60 -4.34
N ALA A 23 11.58 6.33 -4.43
CA ALA A 23 11.51 5.61 -5.70
C ALA A 23 10.49 6.24 -6.66
N VAL A 24 9.30 6.63 -6.18
CA VAL A 24 8.30 7.37 -6.98
C VAL A 24 8.85 8.72 -7.44
N LEU A 25 9.52 9.49 -6.57
CA LEU A 25 10.14 10.77 -6.96
C LEU A 25 11.20 10.59 -8.04
N ASN A 26 12.08 9.60 -7.89
CA ASN A 26 13.16 9.30 -8.84
C ASN A 26 12.61 8.87 -10.21
N ALA A 27 11.45 8.22 -10.25
CA ALA A 27 10.75 7.86 -11.47
C ALA A 27 9.96 9.03 -12.11
N GLY A 28 10.05 10.24 -11.55
CA GLY A 28 9.30 11.42 -12.03
C GLY A 28 7.82 11.42 -11.64
N GLY A 29 7.43 10.56 -10.70
CA GLY A 29 6.09 10.52 -10.12
C GLY A 29 5.89 11.55 -9.02
N THR A 30 4.65 11.66 -8.54
CA THR A 30 4.25 12.56 -7.44
C THR A 30 3.59 11.73 -6.34
N PRO A 31 4.33 11.34 -5.29
CA PRO A 31 3.73 10.68 -4.14
C PRO A 31 2.92 11.69 -3.31
N ARG A 32 1.84 11.21 -2.69
CA ARG A 32 0.96 11.99 -1.81
C ARG A 32 0.66 11.22 -0.54
N LEU A 33 0.97 11.80 0.61
CA LEU A 33 0.70 11.20 1.90
C LEU A 33 -0.76 11.42 2.30
N VAL A 34 -1.53 10.34 2.26
CA VAL A 34 -2.93 10.31 2.66
C VAL A 34 -3.04 9.72 4.07
N SER A 35 -3.78 10.36 4.95
CA SER A 35 -4.05 9.82 6.30
C SER A 35 -5.50 10.00 6.73
N THR A 36 -5.87 9.38 7.85
CA THR A 36 -7.25 9.40 8.36
C THR A 36 -7.69 10.77 8.90
N ARG A 37 -6.74 11.68 9.14
CA ARG A 37 -6.95 13.06 9.61
C ARG A 37 -5.82 13.99 9.14
N PRO A 38 -6.03 15.31 9.07
CA PRO A 38 -4.97 16.26 8.77
C PRO A 38 -3.91 16.31 9.91
N GLY A 39 -2.78 16.94 9.61
CA GLY A 39 -1.70 17.20 10.57
C GLY A 39 -0.42 16.48 10.19
N ARG A 40 0.13 15.69 11.12
CA ARG A 40 1.38 14.95 10.93
C ARG A 40 1.21 13.48 11.26
N VAL A 41 1.95 12.64 10.55
CA VAL A 41 2.11 11.21 10.81
C VAL A 41 3.39 11.00 11.61
N GLN A 42 3.35 10.19 12.67
CA GLN A 42 4.53 9.71 13.38
C GLN A 42 4.99 8.37 12.78
N ALA A 43 6.17 8.34 12.18
CA ALA A 43 6.81 7.11 11.73
C ALA A 43 7.66 6.47 12.83
N PHE A 44 8.05 5.22 12.63
CA PHE A 44 8.79 4.42 13.60
C PHE A 44 9.94 3.67 12.95
N HIS A 45 10.98 3.41 13.75
CA HIS A 45 11.98 2.38 13.52
C HIS A 45 11.67 1.23 14.47
N HIS A 46 10.96 0.21 13.98
CA HIS A 46 10.39 -0.84 14.83
C HIS A 46 9.48 -0.27 15.94
N LEU A 47 9.99 -0.16 17.16
CA LEU A 47 9.23 0.33 18.33
C LEU A 47 9.60 1.77 18.72
N ASP A 48 10.67 2.32 18.15
CA ASP A 48 11.17 3.65 18.48
C ASP A 48 10.59 4.69 17.54
N LYS A 49 10.21 5.86 18.09
CA LYS A 49 9.74 6.98 17.27
C LYS A 49 10.85 7.46 16.34
N ALA A 50 10.51 7.60 15.08
CA ALA A 50 11.37 8.16 14.05
C ALA A 50 10.87 9.57 13.66
N ASP A 51 10.99 9.95 12.40
CA ASP A 51 10.59 11.25 11.92
C ASP A 51 9.06 11.42 11.89
N THR A 52 8.64 12.66 11.69
CA THR A 52 7.24 12.99 11.43
C THR A 52 7.08 13.58 10.03
N PHE A 53 5.97 13.26 9.37
CA PHE A 53 5.69 13.68 8.00
C PHE A 53 4.38 14.47 7.94
N ALA A 54 4.32 15.54 7.14
CA ALA A 54 3.09 16.31 6.97
C ALA A 54 2.11 15.53 6.09
N VAL A 55 0.84 15.48 6.50
CA VAL A 55 -0.23 14.88 5.71
C VAL A 55 -0.57 15.81 4.55
N ASP A 56 -0.50 15.31 3.31
CA ASP A 56 -0.88 16.07 2.12
C ASP A 56 -2.41 16.14 1.97
N ARG A 57 -3.10 15.03 2.29
CA ARG A 57 -4.55 14.88 2.18
C ARG A 57 -5.11 14.06 3.33
N ALA A 58 -6.18 14.54 3.95
CA ALA A 58 -7.01 13.68 4.79
C ALA A 58 -7.95 12.85 3.91
N LEU A 59 -8.35 11.66 4.36
CA LEU A 59 -9.33 10.81 3.67
C LEU A 59 -10.69 11.49 3.43
N THR A 60 -11.01 12.57 4.14
CA THR A 60 -12.21 13.38 3.90
C THR A 60 -12.11 14.28 2.67
N ASP A 61 -10.90 14.53 2.19
CA ASP A 61 -10.60 15.61 1.25
C ASP A 61 -9.98 15.05 -0.05
N THR A 62 -10.09 13.74 -0.28
CA THR A 62 -9.54 13.11 -1.48
C THR A 62 -10.33 11.87 -1.88
N THR A 63 -10.20 11.50 -3.15
CA THR A 63 -10.88 10.40 -3.80
C THR A 63 -9.90 9.52 -4.57
N VAL A 64 -10.28 8.27 -4.83
CA VAL A 64 -9.45 7.30 -5.57
C VAL A 64 -9.15 7.80 -7.00
N ASP A 65 -10.03 8.60 -7.59
CA ASP A 65 -9.90 9.08 -8.97
C ASP A 65 -8.71 10.03 -9.18
N GLU A 66 -8.23 10.69 -8.12
CA GLU A 66 -7.08 11.61 -8.16
C GLU A 66 -5.72 10.91 -8.27
N TYR A 67 -5.70 9.58 -8.17
CA TYR A 67 -4.47 8.79 -8.07
C TYR A 67 -4.39 7.72 -9.15
N ASP A 68 -3.18 7.44 -9.62
CA ASP A 68 -2.91 6.37 -10.59
C ASP A 68 -2.68 5.01 -9.91
N GLY A 69 -2.40 4.99 -8.61
CA GLY A 69 -2.16 3.78 -7.83
C GLY A 69 -2.02 4.05 -6.33
N LEU A 70 -2.01 2.99 -5.54
CA LEU A 70 -1.92 3.02 -4.07
C LEU A 70 -0.71 2.24 -3.57
N VAL A 71 0.03 2.84 -2.64
CA VAL A 71 1.07 2.18 -1.84
C VAL A 71 0.61 2.14 -0.38
N LEU A 72 0.71 0.96 0.24
CA LEU A 72 0.42 0.70 1.65
C LEU A 72 1.71 0.26 2.36
N PRO A 73 2.38 1.17 3.07
CA PRO A 73 3.46 0.83 4.01
C PRO A 73 2.95 -0.04 5.15
N GLY A 74 3.83 -0.86 5.74
CA GLY A 74 3.53 -1.64 6.93
C GLY A 74 3.86 -0.87 8.22
N GLY A 75 4.59 -1.53 9.13
CA GLY A 75 4.67 -1.21 10.56
C GLY A 75 3.43 -1.68 11.32
N VAL A 76 3.56 -2.54 12.32
CA VAL A 76 2.44 -3.32 12.91
C VAL A 76 1.21 -2.48 13.26
N ALA A 77 1.41 -1.35 13.94
CA ALA A 77 0.33 -0.50 14.43
C ALA A 77 -0.39 0.25 13.29
N ASN A 78 0.29 0.57 12.20
CA ASN A 78 -0.28 1.34 11.10
C ASN A 78 -1.50 0.65 10.43
N PRO A 79 -1.39 -0.56 9.85
CA PRO A 79 -2.53 -1.24 9.26
C PRO A 79 -3.55 -1.73 10.30
N ASP A 80 -3.16 -1.97 11.55
CA ASP A 80 -4.12 -2.28 12.62
C ASP A 80 -5.00 -1.07 12.96
N TYR A 81 -4.44 0.15 12.96
CA TYR A 81 -5.27 1.37 13.04
C TYR A 81 -6.10 1.60 11.79
N LEU A 82 -5.56 1.37 10.59
CA LEU A 82 -6.28 1.58 9.34
C LEU A 82 -7.47 0.65 9.18
N ARG A 83 -7.34 -0.63 9.55
CA ARG A 83 -8.44 -1.61 9.41
C ARG A 83 -9.62 -1.33 10.33
N LEU A 84 -9.41 -0.62 11.44
CA LEU A 84 -10.50 -0.12 12.29
C LEU A 84 -11.21 1.12 11.73
N ASN A 85 -10.66 1.74 10.68
CA ASN A 85 -11.21 2.94 10.06
C ASN A 85 -11.95 2.60 8.76
N ALA A 86 -13.29 2.65 8.79
CA ALA A 86 -14.11 2.30 7.64
C ALA A 86 -13.80 3.12 6.37
N ARG A 87 -13.38 4.38 6.50
CA ARG A 87 -12.99 5.21 5.33
C ARG A 87 -11.65 4.76 4.74
N ALA A 88 -10.70 4.36 5.57
CA ALA A 88 -9.41 3.83 5.10
C ALA A 88 -9.60 2.50 4.36
N VAL A 89 -10.42 1.60 4.93
CA VAL A 89 -10.80 0.32 4.29
C VAL A 89 -11.50 0.58 2.96
N ALA A 90 -12.48 1.49 2.93
CA ALA A 90 -13.19 1.85 1.71
C ALA A 90 -12.28 2.51 0.66
N PHE A 91 -11.35 3.37 1.08
CA PHE A 91 -10.38 4.00 0.18
C PHE A 91 -9.47 2.95 -0.45
N ALA A 92 -8.91 2.03 0.34
CA ALA A 92 -8.11 0.92 -0.17
C ALA A 92 -8.91 0.05 -1.15
N LYS A 93 -10.13 -0.36 -0.77
CA LYS A 93 -11.04 -1.13 -1.63
C LYS A 93 -11.35 -0.41 -2.95
N GLY A 94 -11.53 0.91 -2.92
CA GLY A 94 -11.86 1.69 -4.11
C GLY A 94 -10.81 1.60 -5.22
N PHE A 95 -9.52 1.39 -4.90
CA PHE A 95 -8.50 1.14 -5.94
C PHE A 95 -8.74 -0.18 -6.67
N PHE A 96 -9.19 -1.23 -5.96
CA PHE A 96 -9.56 -2.51 -6.57
C PHE A 96 -10.80 -2.37 -7.44
N ASP A 97 -11.81 -1.66 -6.95
CA ASP A 97 -13.05 -1.41 -7.69
C ASP A 97 -12.81 -0.59 -8.97
N ALA A 98 -11.86 0.36 -8.92
CA ALA A 98 -11.45 1.19 -10.05
C ALA A 98 -10.43 0.51 -11.00
N GLY A 99 -10.01 -0.73 -10.72
CA GLY A 99 -9.02 -1.43 -11.53
C GLY A 99 -7.60 -0.84 -11.44
N LYS A 100 -7.32 -0.02 -10.41
CA LYS A 100 -6.04 0.67 -10.22
C LYS A 100 -5.07 -0.21 -9.41
N PRO A 101 -3.77 -0.22 -9.75
CA PRO A 101 -2.81 -1.09 -9.11
C PRO A 101 -2.56 -0.69 -7.66
N VAL A 102 -2.29 -1.71 -6.83
CA VAL A 102 -2.06 -1.56 -5.39
C VAL A 102 -0.78 -2.28 -5.01
N ALA A 103 0.07 -1.62 -4.24
CA ALA A 103 1.30 -2.20 -3.68
C ALA A 103 1.24 -2.17 -2.15
N ALA A 104 1.51 -3.29 -1.48
CA ALA A 104 1.44 -3.39 -0.02
C ALA A 104 2.60 -4.20 0.55
N ILE A 105 3.24 -3.73 1.62
CA ILE A 105 4.42 -4.39 2.20
C ILE A 105 4.22 -4.72 3.68
N CYS A 106 4.84 -5.82 4.12
CA CYS A 106 4.92 -6.19 5.54
C CYS A 106 3.55 -6.48 6.16
N HIS A 107 3.11 -5.68 7.13
CA HIS A 107 1.80 -5.85 7.79
C HIS A 107 0.65 -5.16 7.02
N ALA A 108 0.96 -4.35 6.01
CA ALA A 108 -0.04 -3.63 5.22
C ALA A 108 -1.17 -4.51 4.65
N PRO A 109 -0.94 -5.79 4.25
CA PRO A 109 -2.01 -6.65 3.78
C PRO A 109 -3.17 -6.89 4.77
N TRP A 110 -3.04 -6.57 6.07
CA TRP A 110 -4.21 -6.56 6.97
C TRP A 110 -5.32 -5.61 6.51
N THR A 111 -4.97 -4.43 5.99
CA THR A 111 -5.97 -3.50 5.42
C THR A 111 -6.68 -4.11 4.21
N LEU A 112 -5.96 -4.94 3.43
CA LEU A 112 -6.52 -5.65 2.27
C LEU A 112 -7.41 -6.83 2.68
N VAL A 113 -7.06 -7.52 3.76
CA VAL A 113 -7.91 -8.54 4.39
C VAL A 113 -9.23 -7.92 4.83
N GLU A 114 -9.17 -6.80 5.55
CA GLU A 114 -10.38 -6.09 6.03
C GLU A 114 -11.24 -5.57 4.88
N ALA A 115 -10.63 -5.15 3.77
CA ALA A 115 -11.34 -4.72 2.57
C ALA A 115 -11.99 -5.87 1.77
N ASP A 116 -11.78 -7.14 2.16
CA ASP A 116 -12.22 -8.35 1.45
C ASP A 116 -11.75 -8.41 -0.02
N VAL A 117 -10.53 -7.92 -0.29
CA VAL A 117 -9.98 -7.86 -1.67
C VAL A 117 -8.91 -8.91 -1.97
N VAL A 118 -8.61 -9.80 -1.01
CA VAL A 118 -7.56 -10.84 -1.13
C VAL A 118 -8.08 -12.20 -1.58
N ARG A 119 -9.41 -12.39 -1.62
CA ARG A 119 -10.03 -13.68 -1.98
C ARG A 119 -9.63 -14.13 -3.39
N GLY A 120 -9.15 -15.36 -3.51
CA GLY A 120 -8.70 -15.94 -4.78
C GLY A 120 -7.37 -15.39 -5.30
N ARG A 121 -6.69 -14.51 -4.54
CA ARG A 121 -5.40 -13.94 -4.92
C ARG A 121 -4.25 -14.68 -4.25
N THR A 122 -3.10 -14.72 -4.92
CA THR A 122 -1.83 -15.15 -4.33
C THR A 122 -1.03 -13.92 -3.91
N LEU A 123 -0.61 -13.85 -2.66
CA LEU A 123 0.13 -12.71 -2.11
C LEU A 123 1.14 -13.15 -1.05
N THR A 124 2.10 -12.27 -0.77
CA THR A 124 3.07 -12.41 0.32
C THR A 124 2.80 -11.31 1.36
N SER A 125 3.43 -11.41 2.53
CA SER A 125 3.29 -10.42 3.62
C SER A 125 4.35 -10.67 4.68
N TRP A 126 4.37 -9.87 5.73
CA TRP A 126 5.03 -10.29 6.96
C TRP A 126 4.43 -11.64 7.43
N PRO A 127 5.25 -12.62 7.90
CA PRO A 127 4.79 -13.99 8.09
C PRO A 127 3.65 -14.18 9.11
N SER A 128 3.46 -13.25 10.06
CA SER A 128 2.37 -13.35 11.04
C SER A 128 0.97 -13.27 10.41
N LEU A 129 0.84 -12.63 9.24
CA LEU A 129 -0.43 -12.46 8.52
C LEU A 129 -0.86 -13.69 7.71
N ARG A 130 -0.01 -14.73 7.62
CA ARG A 130 -0.26 -15.92 6.80
C ARG A 130 -1.63 -16.56 7.09
N THR A 131 -2.00 -16.66 8.36
CA THR A 131 -3.27 -17.27 8.76
C THR A 131 -4.45 -16.39 8.39
N ASP A 132 -4.34 -15.07 8.61
CA ASP A 132 -5.39 -14.11 8.30
C ASP A 132 -5.69 -14.10 6.79
N ILE A 133 -4.64 -14.08 5.97
CA ILE A 133 -4.74 -14.12 4.51
C ILE A 133 -5.43 -15.40 4.04
N ARG A 134 -5.06 -16.57 4.58
CA ARG A 134 -5.69 -17.85 4.24
C ARG A 134 -7.15 -17.90 4.65
N ASN A 135 -7.47 -17.40 5.84
CA ASN A 135 -8.85 -17.34 6.35
C ASN A 135 -9.72 -16.39 5.50
N ALA A 136 -9.15 -15.32 4.96
CA ALA A 136 -9.80 -14.42 4.03
C ALA A 136 -9.94 -14.99 2.60
N GLY A 137 -9.42 -16.20 2.34
CA GLY A 137 -9.52 -16.89 1.05
C GLY A 137 -8.41 -16.54 0.06
N GLY A 138 -7.32 -15.92 0.51
CA GLY A 138 -6.10 -15.72 -0.28
C GLY A 138 -5.11 -16.88 -0.13
N THR A 139 -4.20 -17.01 -1.09
CA THR A 139 -3.07 -17.95 -1.06
C THR A 139 -1.82 -17.21 -0.60
N TRP A 140 -1.34 -17.52 0.60
CA TRP A 140 -0.10 -16.94 1.11
C TRP A 140 1.13 -17.73 0.64
N VAL A 141 2.14 -17.03 0.12
CA VAL A 141 3.45 -17.57 -0.30
C VAL A 141 4.59 -16.82 0.38
N ASP A 142 5.72 -17.49 0.62
CA ASP A 142 6.92 -16.88 1.21
C ASP A 142 7.88 -16.37 0.13
N GLU A 143 7.44 -15.38 -0.63
CA GLU A 143 8.21 -14.80 -1.74
C GLU A 143 8.64 -13.36 -1.43
N GLN A 144 9.81 -12.95 -1.95
CA GLN A 144 10.34 -11.60 -1.80
C GLN A 144 9.38 -10.55 -2.38
N VAL A 145 8.84 -10.82 -3.56
CA VAL A 145 7.81 -10.03 -4.22
C VAL A 145 6.81 -11.00 -4.81
N GLN A 146 5.52 -10.78 -4.57
CA GLN A 146 4.44 -11.47 -5.26
C GLN A 146 3.60 -10.47 -6.03
N ILE A 147 3.55 -10.65 -7.36
CA ILE A 147 2.68 -9.91 -8.27
C ILE A 147 1.47 -10.79 -8.57
N CYS A 148 0.27 -10.27 -8.37
CA CYS A 148 -0.98 -10.98 -8.59
C CYS A 148 -1.89 -10.20 -9.54
N GLU A 149 -2.18 -10.80 -10.68
CA GLU A 149 -3.11 -10.28 -11.69
C GLU A 149 -4.47 -11.00 -11.67
N SER A 150 -4.67 -11.91 -10.72
CA SER A 150 -5.93 -12.64 -10.52
C SER A 150 -6.96 -11.74 -9.83
N GLY A 151 -7.52 -10.79 -10.58
CA GLY A 151 -8.57 -9.88 -10.11
C GLY A 151 -8.73 -8.64 -11.00
N PRO A 152 -9.54 -7.65 -10.59
CA PRO A 152 -9.79 -6.43 -11.38
C PRO A 152 -8.55 -5.55 -11.60
N ASN A 153 -7.51 -5.72 -10.79
CA ASN A 153 -6.30 -4.93 -10.80
C ASN A 153 -5.07 -5.78 -10.42
N THR A 154 -3.89 -5.25 -10.73
CA THR A 154 -2.61 -5.82 -10.28
C THR A 154 -2.33 -5.47 -8.82
N LEU A 155 -2.06 -6.50 -8.01
CA LEU A 155 -1.63 -6.39 -6.62
C LEU A 155 -0.16 -6.79 -6.50
N ILE A 156 0.68 -5.93 -5.92
CA ILE A 156 2.10 -6.19 -5.63
C ILE A 156 2.27 -6.28 -4.12
N THR A 157 2.92 -7.34 -3.64
CA THR A 157 3.16 -7.52 -2.20
C THR A 157 4.59 -7.94 -1.89
N SER A 158 5.12 -7.53 -0.73
CA SER A 158 6.44 -7.91 -0.22
C SER A 158 6.42 -8.10 1.31
N ARG A 159 7.44 -8.77 1.88
CA ARG A 159 7.35 -9.25 3.26
C ARG A 159 7.91 -8.29 4.30
N LYS A 160 8.98 -7.56 3.99
CA LYS A 160 9.80 -6.88 5.01
C LYS A 160 10.74 -5.84 4.38
N PRO A 161 11.42 -5.00 5.19
CA PRO A 161 12.37 -4.01 4.69
C PRO A 161 13.46 -4.56 3.76
N ASP A 162 13.98 -5.77 4.02
CA ASP A 162 14.99 -6.40 3.14
C ASP A 162 14.50 -6.60 1.69
N ASP A 163 13.18 -6.64 1.48
CA ASP A 163 12.58 -6.85 0.18
C ASP A 163 12.31 -5.51 -0.56
N LEU A 164 12.57 -4.35 0.06
CA LEU A 164 12.18 -3.02 -0.46
C LEU A 164 12.73 -2.71 -1.84
N LYS A 165 13.98 -3.08 -2.14
CA LYS A 165 14.56 -2.85 -3.47
C LYS A 165 13.72 -3.52 -4.55
N ALA A 166 13.42 -4.81 -4.39
CA ALA A 166 12.64 -5.57 -5.35
C ALA A 166 11.17 -5.12 -5.37
N PHE A 167 10.60 -4.77 -4.21
CA PHE A 167 9.27 -4.19 -4.11
C PHE A 167 9.15 -2.90 -4.94
N CYS A 168 10.08 -1.97 -4.77
CA CYS A 168 10.11 -0.68 -5.46
C CYS A 168 10.26 -0.84 -6.97
N GLU A 169 11.18 -1.69 -7.42
CA GLU A 169 11.34 -2.02 -8.84
C GLU A 169 10.03 -2.57 -9.43
N ALA A 170 9.42 -3.57 -8.76
CA ALA A 170 8.22 -4.22 -9.24
C ALA A 170 6.99 -3.29 -9.32
N PHE A 171 6.69 -2.51 -8.28
CA PHE A 171 5.48 -1.66 -8.34
C PHE A 171 5.65 -0.49 -9.32
N LEU A 172 6.85 0.07 -9.46
CA LEU A 172 7.10 1.14 -10.44
C LEU A 172 6.93 0.65 -11.87
N ASP A 173 7.42 -0.55 -12.19
CA ASP A 173 7.24 -1.15 -13.52
C ASP A 173 5.75 -1.33 -13.86
N VAL A 174 4.96 -1.84 -12.91
CA VAL A 174 3.51 -2.02 -13.09
C VAL A 174 2.82 -0.66 -13.25
N PHE A 175 3.12 0.30 -12.38
CA PHE A 175 2.42 1.59 -12.36
C PHE A 175 2.76 2.41 -13.62
N ALA A 176 4.00 2.34 -14.12
CA ALA A 176 4.41 2.97 -15.38
C ALA A 176 3.81 2.31 -16.62
N GLY A 177 3.62 0.98 -16.61
CA GLY A 177 3.05 0.22 -17.72
C GLY A 177 1.60 0.57 -18.04
N LEU A 178 0.82 1.02 -17.05
CA LEU A 178 -0.58 1.39 -17.22
C LEU A 178 -0.76 2.77 -17.90
N GLY A 179 0.16 3.71 -17.66
CA GLY A 179 0.14 5.02 -18.33
C GLY A 179 0.25 4.92 -19.86
N LYS A 180 0.85 3.85 -20.37
CA LYS A 180 0.97 3.59 -21.82
C LYS A 180 -0.28 2.95 -22.43
N LYS A 181 -1.08 2.21 -21.65
CA LYS A 181 -2.34 1.58 -22.12
C LYS A 181 -3.52 2.54 -22.15
N GLY A 182 -3.49 3.63 -21.37
CA GLY A 182 -4.52 4.67 -21.37
C GLY A 182 -4.37 5.73 -22.48
N ALA A 183 -3.15 5.99 -22.95
CA ALA A 183 -2.86 6.98 -24.00
C ALA A 183 -3.06 6.47 -25.45
N SER A 184 -3.52 5.22 -25.61
CA SER A 184 -3.73 4.54 -26.90
C SER A 184 -5.21 4.23 -27.18
N ARG A 185 -6.15 4.98 -26.57
CA ARG A 185 -7.57 4.92 -26.89
C ARG A 185 -8.10 6.29 -27.28
#